data_AF-A0A0M3HIF3-F1
#
_entry.id   AF-A0A0M3HIF3-F1
#
_cell.length_a   1.000
_cell.length_b   1.000
_cell.length_c   1.000
_cell.angle_alpha   90.00
_cell.angle_beta   90.00
_cell.angle_gamma   90.00
#
_symmetry.space_group_name_H-M   'P 1'
#
loop_
_entity.id
_entity.type
_entity.pdbx_description
1 polymer ?
#
loop_
_entity_poly.entity_id
_entity_poly.type
_entity_poly.pdbx_seq_one_letter_code
_entity_poly.pdbx_strand_id
1 'polypeptide(L)'
;MYNKRRIADLAMLMPQVDWVRFFHIVTPNDLHKLIDNDTEVIICEIEFLRKAATLLNATDDRIKTNYIMWRIVHSWVKILDMRFDDIKQIM
;
A
#
# COMPACT_ATOMS: atom_id res chain seq x y z
N MET A 1 18.98 4.80 -6.39
CA MET A 1 19.42 3.39 -6.29
C MET A 1 18.41 2.53 -7.06
N TYR A 2 18.89 1.62 -7.91
CA TYR A 2 18.05 0.79 -8.79
C TYR A 2 18.07 -0.66 -8.27
N ASN A 3 17.16 -1.01 -7.37
CA ASN A 3 17.12 -2.36 -6.78
C ASN A 3 16.16 -3.25 -7.58
N LYS A 4 16.69 -3.85 -8.65
CA LYS A 4 15.95 -4.85 -9.44
C LYS A 4 15.83 -6.16 -8.65
N ARG A 5 14.61 -6.64 -8.46
CA ARG A 5 14.25 -7.84 -7.68
C ARG A 5 13.11 -8.60 -8.32
N ARG A 6 12.77 -9.78 -7.82
CA ARG A 6 11.56 -10.51 -8.21
C ARG A 6 10.40 -10.18 -7.27
N ILE A 7 9.16 -10.37 -7.73
CA ILE A 7 7.98 -10.25 -6.85
C ILE A 7 8.10 -11.20 -5.64
N ALA A 8 8.67 -12.39 -5.82
CA ALA A 8 8.94 -13.32 -4.70
C ALA A 8 9.79 -12.70 -3.59
N ASP A 9 10.71 -11.79 -3.90
CA ASP A 9 11.57 -11.12 -2.91
C ASP A 9 10.77 -10.14 -2.04
N LEU A 10 9.67 -9.58 -2.55
CA LEU A 10 8.79 -8.69 -1.79
C LEU A 10 8.13 -9.44 -0.63
N ALA A 11 7.76 -10.71 -0.85
CA ALA A 11 7.17 -11.55 0.19
C ALA A 11 8.17 -11.81 1.34
N MET A 12 9.48 -11.84 1.05
CA MET A 12 10.51 -11.94 2.09
C MET A 12 10.69 -10.63 2.86
N LEU A 13 10.53 -9.48 2.19
CA LEU A 13 10.71 -8.16 2.80
C LEU A 13 9.49 -7.70 3.61
N MET A 14 8.29 -8.07 3.16
CA MET A 14 7.02 -7.68 3.76
C MET A 14 5.99 -8.80 3.54
N PRO A 15 5.97 -9.81 4.44
CA PRO A 15 5.14 -11.01 4.29
C PRO A 15 3.65 -10.78 4.54
N GLN A 16 3.27 -9.60 5.03
CA GLN A 16 1.87 -9.26 5.33
C GLN A 16 1.01 -9.07 4.06
N VAL A 17 1.62 -9.03 2.88
CA VAL A 17 0.96 -8.77 1.61
C VAL A 17 1.14 -9.96 0.68
N ASP A 18 0.04 -10.45 0.12
CA ASP A 18 0.06 -11.33 -1.05
C ASP A 18 0.33 -10.46 -2.29
N TRP A 19 1.60 -10.36 -2.67
CA TRP A 19 2.07 -9.39 -3.67
C TRP A 19 1.55 -9.66 -5.07
N VAL A 20 1.51 -10.93 -5.52
CA VAL A 20 0.96 -11.27 -6.84
C VAL A 20 -0.51 -10.89 -6.90
N ARG A 21 -1.29 -11.28 -5.87
CA ARG A 21 -2.70 -10.90 -5.78
C ARG A 21 -2.89 -9.39 -5.70
N PHE A 22 -2.06 -8.69 -4.93
CA PHE A 22 -2.11 -7.23 -4.83
C PHE A 22 -1.93 -6.59 -6.21
N PHE A 23 -0.92 -7.03 -6.98
CA PHE A 23 -0.69 -6.52 -8.32
C PHE A 23 -1.85 -6.85 -9.27
N HIS A 24 -2.45 -8.04 -9.20
CA HIS A 24 -3.66 -8.35 -9.98
C HIS A 24 -4.85 -7.45 -9.62
N ILE A 25 -5.02 -7.07 -8.34
CA ILE A 25 -6.11 -6.17 -7.93
C ILE A 25 -5.94 -4.75 -8.51
N VAL A 26 -4.70 -4.25 -8.58
CA VAL A 26 -4.43 -2.88 -9.02
C VAL A 26 -4.12 -2.75 -10.52
N THR A 27 -4.04 -3.86 -11.25
CA THR A 27 -3.75 -3.87 -12.69
C THR A 27 -4.90 -4.46 -13.51
N PRO A 28 -5.07 -4.03 -14.77
CA PRO A 28 -6.04 -4.64 -15.69
C PRO A 28 -5.78 -6.14 -15.89
N ASN A 29 -6.87 -6.90 -16.08
CA ASN A 29 -6.83 -8.37 -16.24
C ASN A 29 -5.89 -8.84 -17.38
N ASP A 30 -5.77 -8.07 -18.45
CA ASP A 30 -4.91 -8.41 -19.59
C ASP A 30 -3.42 -8.50 -19.20
N LEU A 31 -3.01 -7.82 -18.13
CA LEU A 31 -1.64 -7.85 -17.62
C LEU A 31 -1.38 -8.97 -16.62
N HIS A 32 -2.42 -9.66 -16.11
CA HIS A 32 -2.25 -10.67 -15.06
C HIS A 32 -1.36 -11.82 -15.50
N LYS A 33 -1.36 -12.16 -16.79
CA LYS A 33 -0.50 -13.20 -17.39
C LYS A 33 0.99 -12.84 -17.35
N LEU A 34 1.33 -11.58 -17.15
CA LEU A 34 2.70 -11.06 -17.07
C LEU A 34 3.15 -10.84 -15.62
N ILE A 35 2.31 -11.17 -14.65
CA ILE A 35 2.54 -10.89 -13.23
C ILE A 35 2.46 -12.21 -12.46
N ASP A 36 3.64 -12.69 -12.08
CA ASP A 36 3.86 -13.89 -11.28
C ASP A 36 5.03 -13.65 -10.31
N ASN A 37 5.41 -14.69 -9.56
CA ASN A 37 6.50 -14.59 -8.58
C ASN A 37 7.88 -14.32 -9.20
N ASP A 38 8.10 -14.67 -10.47
CA ASP A 38 9.38 -14.49 -11.17
C ASP A 38 9.48 -13.13 -11.88
N THR A 39 8.36 -12.41 -11.97
CA THR A 39 8.28 -11.08 -12.56
C THR A 39 9.22 -10.10 -11.86
N GLU A 40 9.98 -9.35 -12.66
CA GLU A 40 10.96 -8.39 -12.15
C GLU A 40 10.31 -7.05 -11.78
N VAL A 41 10.72 -6.51 -10.64
CA VAL A 41 10.25 -5.24 -10.07
C VAL A 41 11.43 -4.39 -9.60
N ILE A 42 11.22 -3.08 -9.56
CA ILE A 42 12.20 -2.13 -9.03
C ILE A 42 11.71 -1.64 -7.68
N ILE A 43 12.50 -1.87 -6.63
CA ILE A 43 12.20 -1.40 -5.29
C ILE A 43 13.01 -0.14 -5.01
N CYS A 44 12.34 1.00 -4.92
CA CYS A 44 13.01 2.28 -4.61
C CYS A 44 13.65 2.26 -3.22
N GLU A 45 12.90 1.84 -2.20
CA GLU A 45 13.31 1.92 -0.79
C GLU A 45 13.05 0.60 -0.05
N ILE A 46 14.07 -0.27 0.02
CA ILE A 46 13.96 -1.57 0.70
C ILE A 46 13.71 -1.40 2.20
N GLU A 47 14.40 -0.45 2.84
CA GLU A 47 14.28 -0.20 4.28
C GLU A 47 12.90 0.32 4.65
N PHE A 48 12.22 1.04 3.75
CA PHE A 48 10.82 1.41 3.96
C PHE A 48 9.93 0.17 4.07
N LEU A 49 10.04 -0.79 3.15
CA LEU A 49 9.25 -2.02 3.18
C LEU A 49 9.47 -2.81 4.47
N ARG A 50 10.72 -2.97 4.90
CA ARG A 50 11.06 -3.70 6.14
C ARG A 50 10.48 -3.02 7.39
N LYS A 51 10.58 -1.69 7.46
CA LYS A 51 10.02 -0.91 8.58
C LYS A 51 8.50 -0.94 8.56
N ALA A 52 7.88 -0.85 7.39
CA ALA A 52 6.43 -0.97 7.23
C ALA A 52 5.94 -2.36 7.66
N ALA A 53 6.62 -3.43 7.24
CA ALA A 53 6.32 -4.80 7.68
C ALA A 53 6.38 -4.92 9.20
N THR A 54 7.43 -4.38 9.83
CA THR A 54 7.59 -4.40 11.28
C THR A 54 6.46 -3.66 11.98
N LEU A 55 6.13 -2.44 11.51
CA LEU A 55 5.07 -1.62 12.06
C LEU A 55 3.71 -2.32 11.94
N LEU A 56 3.39 -2.87 10.77
CA LEU A 56 2.13 -3.59 10.56
C LEU A 56 2.02 -4.82 11.47
N ASN A 57 3.11 -5.54 11.70
CA ASN A 57 3.10 -6.70 12.60
C ASN A 57 2.87 -6.30 14.06
N ALA A 58 3.38 -5.15 14.48
CA ALA A 58 3.25 -4.65 15.86
C ALA A 58 1.93 -3.89 16.11
N THR A 59 1.17 -3.57 15.07
CA THR A 59 -0.05 -2.75 15.18
C THR A 59 -1.29 -3.64 15.19
N ASP A 60 -2.27 -3.29 16.02
CA ASP A 60 -3.57 -3.96 16.06
C ASP A 60 -4.41 -3.69 14.80
N ASP A 61 -5.22 -4.66 14.39
CA ASP A 61 -6.01 -4.56 13.15
C ASP A 61 -7.03 -3.42 13.19
N ARG A 62 -7.63 -3.13 14.35
CA ARG A 62 -8.55 -1.99 14.49
C ARG A 62 -7.83 -0.67 14.21
N ILE A 63 -6.58 -0.54 14.66
CA ILE A 63 -5.77 0.67 14.42
C ILE A 63 -5.44 0.80 12.94
N LYS A 64 -5.07 -0.30 12.26
CA LYS A 64 -4.83 -0.31 10.81
C LYS A 64 -6.09 0.09 10.03
N THR A 65 -7.23 -0.49 10.35
CA THR A 65 -8.52 -0.18 9.71
C THR A 65 -8.88 1.28 9.89
N ASN A 66 -8.77 1.80 11.11
CA ASN A 66 -9.04 3.21 11.40
C ASN A 66 -8.11 4.14 10.61
N TYR A 67 -6.83 3.81 10.52
CA TYR A 67 -5.87 4.57 9.71
C TYR A 67 -6.26 4.59 8.23
N ILE A 68 -6.63 3.45 7.64
CA ILE A 68 -7.08 3.38 6.25
C ILE A 68 -8.34 4.22 6.03
N MET A 69 -9.34 4.12 6.92
CA MET A 69 -10.56 4.93 6.85
C MET A 69 -10.25 6.42 6.91
N TRP A 70 -9.34 6.83 7.80
CA TRP A 70 -8.90 8.23 7.89
C TRP A 70 -8.23 8.72 6.59
N ARG A 71 -7.39 7.89 5.97
CA ARG A 71 -6.76 8.21 4.68
C ARG A 71 -7.79 8.40 3.56
N ILE A 72 -8.83 7.55 3.53
CA ILE A 72 -9.94 7.68 2.57
C ILE A 72 -10.67 9.01 2.81
N VAL A 73 -11.17 9.25 4.02
CA VAL A 73 -11.90 10.49 4.36
C VAL A 73 -11.06 11.72 4.00
N HIS A 74 -9.79 11.76 4.40
CA HIS A 74 -8.90 12.89 4.12
C HIS A 74 -8.71 13.15 2.61
N SER A 75 -8.65 12.10 1.78
CA SER A 75 -8.51 12.26 0.33
C SER A 75 -9.80 12.75 -0.36
N TRP A 76 -10.97 12.49 0.23
CA TRP A 76 -12.28 12.85 -0.34
C TRP A 76 -12.89 14.11 0.27
N VAL A 77 -12.32 14.63 1.36
CA VAL A 77 -12.88 15.77 2.11
C VAL A 77 -13.07 17.04 1.26
N LYS A 78 -12.36 17.20 0.13
CA LYS A 78 -12.55 18.32 -0.82
C LYS A 78 -13.77 18.15 -1.75
N ILE A 79 -14.31 16.93 -1.82
CA ILE A 79 -15.47 16.55 -2.64
C ILE A 79 -16.72 16.46 -1.75
N LEU A 80 -16.53 16.43 -0.43
CA LEU A 80 -17.62 16.46 0.53
C LEU A 80 -18.22 17.87 0.64
N ASP A 81 -19.45 17.92 1.14
CA ASP A 81 -20.24 19.13 1.37
C ASP A 81 -19.53 20.14 2.29
N MET A 82 -19.87 21.43 2.17
CA MET A 82 -19.19 22.60 2.75
C MET A 82 -18.84 22.50 4.25
N ARG A 83 -19.58 21.69 5.01
CA ARG A 83 -19.33 21.40 6.43
C ARG A 83 -17.95 20.78 6.70
N PHE A 84 -17.32 20.19 5.69
CA PHE A 84 -16.01 19.57 5.79
C PHE A 84 -14.85 20.47 5.34
N ASP A 85 -15.14 21.58 4.67
CA ASP A 85 -14.13 22.58 4.28
C ASP A 85 -13.66 23.41 5.48
N ASP A 86 -14.59 23.76 6.39
CA ASP A 86 -14.28 24.58 7.58
C ASP A 86 -13.32 23.88 8.55
N ILE A 87 -13.37 22.55 8.65
CA ILE A 87 -12.54 21.75 9.56
C ILE A 87 -11.09 21.65 9.04
N LYS A 88 -10.88 21.80 7.72
CA LYS A 88 -9.56 21.72 7.11
C LYS A 88 -8.65 22.92 7.39
N GLN A 89 -9.21 24.07 7.75
CA GLN A 89 -8.40 25.27 8.03
C GLN A 89 -7.82 25.29 9.46
N ILE A 90 -8.27 24.39 10.34
CA ILE A 90 -7.90 24.40 11.76
C ILE A 90 -6.89 23.27 12.10
N MET A 91 -6.66 22.33 11.17
CA MET A 91 -5.79 21.17 11.37
C MET A 91 -4.47 21.27 10.61
#